data_AF-A0A432RAN9-F1
#
_entry.id   AF-A0A432RAN9-F1
#
_cell.length_a   1.000
_cell.length_b   1.000
_cell.length_c   1.000
_cell.angle_alpha   90.00
_cell.angle_beta   90.00
_cell.angle_gamma   90.00
#
_symmetry.space_group_name_H-M   'P 1'
#
loop_
_entity.id
_entity.type
_entity.pdbx_description
1 polymer ?
#
loop_
_entity_poly.entity_id
_entity_poly.type
_entity_poly.pdbx_seq_one_letter_code
_entity_poly.pdbx_strand_id
1 'polypeptide(L)'
;MKPGNTRSTLRLVSRAARIINQNRILYMKLYDNGVVKAVVRGDSGALYIVVLDTRTLNARCSCPHFKYNGTCKHTYALRLRYLSHLRRNIQLSKKDANSKPLRVLRTKKT
;
A
#
# COMPACT_ATOMS: atom_id res chain seq x y z
N MET A 1 10.59 14.00 25.66
CA MET A 1 10.35 13.55 24.27
C MET A 1 11.17 14.44 23.34
N LYS A 2 12.21 13.92 22.67
CA LYS A 2 13.00 14.73 21.72
C LYS A 2 12.14 15.00 20.47
N PRO A 3 12.04 16.23 19.95
CA PRO A 3 11.35 16.52 18.70
C PRO A 3 12.16 15.93 17.53
N GLY A 4 11.99 14.63 17.32
CA GLY A 4 12.72 13.84 16.34
C GLY A 4 12.20 14.11 14.93
N ASN A 5 12.84 15.05 14.24
CA ASN A 5 13.16 14.96 12.82
C ASN A 5 11.97 14.83 11.84
N THR A 6 11.07 15.83 11.85
CA THR A 6 10.00 15.98 10.84
C THR A 6 10.54 16.08 9.41
N ARG A 7 11.70 16.73 9.21
CA ARG A 7 12.34 16.87 7.89
C ARG A 7 12.80 15.54 7.28
N SER A 8 13.36 14.63 8.08
CA SER A 8 13.82 13.33 7.55
C SER A 8 12.64 12.43 7.13
N THR A 9 11.57 12.45 7.92
CA THR A 9 10.33 11.73 7.63
C THR A 9 9.69 12.28 6.34
N LEU A 10 9.60 13.61 6.20
CA LEU A 10 9.09 14.25 4.98
C LEU A 10 9.90 13.82 3.75
N ARG A 11 11.24 13.81 3.85
CA ARG A 11 12.13 13.39 2.76
C ARG A 11 11.91 11.93 2.37
N LEU A 12 11.71 11.04 3.35
CA LEU A 12 11.40 9.62 3.12
C LEU A 12 10.05 9.46 2.41
N VAL A 13 9.02 10.19 2.84
CA VAL A 13 7.69 10.18 2.21
C VAL A 13 7.75 10.67 0.77
N SER A 14 8.45 11.78 0.49
CA SER A 14 8.61 12.27 -0.90
C SER A 14 9.32 11.25 -1.79
N ARG A 15 10.35 10.55 -1.28
CA ARG A 15 11.03 9.49 -2.03
C ARG A 15 10.14 8.26 -2.24
N ALA A 16 9.31 7.92 -1.25
CA ALA A 16 8.32 6.85 -1.38
C ALA A 16 7.25 7.19 -2.43
N ALA A 17 6.77 8.44 -2.45
CA ALA A 17 5.82 8.91 -3.47
C ALA A 17 6.42 8.81 -4.88
N ARG A 18 7.70 9.16 -5.07
CA ARG A 18 8.40 8.97 -6.36
C ARG A 18 8.40 7.50 -6.80
N ILE A 19 8.64 6.55 -5.89
CA ILE A 19 8.58 5.11 -6.22
C ILE A 19 7.20 4.72 -6.75
N ILE A 20 6.14 5.21 -6.10
CA ILE A 20 4.75 4.91 -6.50
C ILE A 20 4.42 5.55 -7.85
N ASN A 21 4.73 6.84 -8.02
CA ASN A 21 4.40 7.59 -9.24
C ASN A 21 5.15 7.07 -10.47
N GLN A 22 6.36 6.54 -10.28
CA GLN A 22 7.16 5.92 -11.35
C GLN A 22 6.82 4.44 -11.59
N ASN A 23 5.74 3.90 -10.98
CA ASN A 23 5.36 2.49 -11.08
C ASN A 23 6.50 1.51 -10.77
N ARG A 24 7.31 1.81 -9.76
CA ARG A 24 8.49 1.02 -9.40
C ARG A 24 8.19 -0.12 -8.43
N ILE A 25 6.94 -0.30 -8.04
CA ILE A 25 6.46 -1.50 -7.36
C ILE A 25 6.04 -2.46 -8.48
N LEU A 26 6.95 -3.39 -8.81
CA LEU A 26 6.80 -4.28 -9.96
C LEU A 26 5.81 -5.41 -9.69
N TYR A 27 5.76 -5.85 -8.43
CA TYR A 27 4.89 -6.93 -8.00
C TYR A 27 4.39 -6.62 -6.59
N MET A 28 3.13 -6.94 -6.32
CA MET A 28 2.53 -6.85 -4.99
C MET A 28 1.47 -7.94 -4.86
N LYS A 29 1.57 -8.76 -3.83
CA LYS A 29 0.59 -9.80 -3.51
C LYS A 29 0.26 -9.78 -2.02
N LEU A 30 -1.04 -9.78 -1.73
CA LEU A 30 -1.58 -10.02 -0.40
C LEU A 30 -1.76 -11.53 -0.21
N TYR A 31 -1.34 -12.03 0.95
CA TYR A 31 -1.47 -13.42 1.37
C TYR A 31 -2.52 -13.51 2.49
N ASP A 32 -3.16 -14.66 2.62
CA ASP A 32 -4.29 -14.89 3.54
C ASP A 32 -3.93 -14.67 5.01
N ASN A 33 -2.66 -14.83 5.36
CA ASN A 33 -2.14 -14.55 6.70
C ASN A 33 -2.00 -13.05 7.01
N GLY A 34 -2.49 -12.15 6.15
CA GLY A 34 -2.38 -10.70 6.34
C GLY A 34 -0.98 -10.17 6.05
N VAL A 35 -0.21 -10.85 5.21
CA VAL A 35 1.11 -10.36 4.77
C VAL A 35 1.03 -9.88 3.33
N VAL A 36 1.58 -8.71 3.05
CA VAL A 36 1.82 -8.22 1.69
C VAL A 36 3.29 -8.39 1.36
N LYS A 37 3.61 -9.12 0.29
CA LYS A 37 4.96 -9.14 -0.27
C LYS A 37 4.98 -8.36 -1.57
N ALA A 38 6.02 -7.55 -1.76
CA ALA A 38 6.20 -6.76 -2.95
C ALA A 38 7.67 -6.77 -3.41
N VAL A 39 7.85 -6.61 -4.72
CA VAL A 39 9.16 -6.38 -5.34
C VAL A 39 9.21 -4.93 -5.81
N VAL A 40 10.20 -4.19 -5.33
CA VAL A 40 10.34 -2.76 -5.57
C VAL A 40 11.69 -2.46 -6.21
N ARG A 41 11.69 -1.77 -7.35
CA ARG A 41 12.91 -1.32 -8.03
C ARG A 41 13.44 -0.04 -7.37
N GLY A 42 14.60 -0.11 -6.73
CA GLY A 42 15.28 1.05 -6.14
C GLY A 42 16.08 1.88 -7.14
N ASP A 43 16.55 3.06 -6.71
CA ASP A 43 17.12 4.13 -7.57
C ASP A 43 18.20 3.66 -8.54
N SER A 44 19.02 2.69 -8.15
CA SER A 44 20.09 2.09 -8.96
C SER A 44 19.62 1.00 -9.95
N GLY A 45 18.32 0.73 -10.03
CA GLY A 45 17.76 -0.39 -10.80
C GLY A 45 17.69 -1.71 -10.01
N ALA A 46 18.37 -1.80 -8.86
CA ALA A 46 18.33 -2.99 -8.00
C ALA A 46 16.91 -3.31 -7.50
N LEU A 47 16.59 -4.60 -7.40
CA LEU A 47 15.30 -5.08 -6.92
C LEU A 47 15.38 -5.39 -5.43
N TYR A 48 14.39 -4.91 -4.69
CA TYR A 48 14.27 -5.13 -3.25
C TYR A 48 12.96 -5.80 -2.92
N ILE A 49 13.02 -6.79 -2.03
CA ILE A 49 11.85 -7.48 -1.50
C ILE A 49 11.39 -6.70 -0.28
N VAL A 50 10.10 -6.37 -0.27
CA VAL A 50 9.45 -5.68 0.84
C VAL A 50 8.33 -6.57 1.36
N VAL A 51 8.31 -6.80 2.66
CA VAL A 51 7.28 -7.58 3.35
C VAL A 51 6.60 -6.65 4.34
N LEU A 52 5.28 -6.55 4.27
CA LEU A 52 4.45 -5.76 5.17
C LEU A 52 3.46 -6.68 5.87
N ASP A 53 3.48 -6.72 7.18
CA ASP A 53 2.40 -7.28 7.99
C ASP A 53 1.28 -6.23 8.07
N THR A 54 0.07 -6.57 7.61
CA THR A 54 -1.05 -5.65 7.54
C THR A 54 -1.73 -5.43 8.90
N ARG A 55 -1.54 -6.34 9.87
CA ARG A 55 -2.12 -6.25 11.22
C ARG A 55 -1.31 -5.30 12.09
N THR A 56 0.00 -5.47 12.08
CA THR A 56 0.93 -4.64 12.89
C THR A 56 1.45 -3.43 12.13
N LEU A 57 1.20 -3.34 10.82
CA LEU A 57 1.81 -2.38 9.88
C LEU A 57 3.34 -2.44 9.86
N ASN A 58 3.97 -3.45 10.46
CA ASN A 58 5.42 -3.61 10.45
C ASN A 58 5.90 -4.04 9.08
N ALA A 59 6.95 -3.39 8.60
CA ALA A 59 7.50 -3.65 7.28
C ALA A 59 8.98 -4.01 7.38
N ARG A 60 9.40 -4.99 6.59
CA ARG A 60 10.81 -5.37 6.38
C ARG A 60 11.17 -5.16 4.92
N CYS A 61 12.42 -4.78 4.68
CA CYS A 61 12.94 -4.59 3.34
C CYS A 61 14.36 -5.15 3.21
N SER A 62 14.66 -5.78 2.08
CA SER A 62 16.00 -6.32 1.80
C SER A 62 17.03 -5.26 1.44
N CYS A 63 16.65 -3.99 1.33
CA CYS A 63 17.60 -2.94 0.95
C CYS A 63 18.61 -2.62 2.08
N PRO A 64 19.87 -2.26 1.76
CA PRO A 64 20.89 -1.97 2.75
C PRO A 64 20.46 -0.89 3.75
N HIS A 65 19.81 0.17 3.27
CA HIS A 65 19.36 1.27 4.13
C HIS A 65 18.40 0.82 5.24
N PHE A 66 17.54 -0.16 4.96
CA PHE A 66 16.66 -0.73 5.98
C PHE A 66 17.44 -1.51 7.03
N LYS A 67 18.48 -2.25 6.63
CA LYS A 67 19.35 -3.00 7.55
C LYS A 67 20.04 -2.08 8.56
N TYR A 68 20.44 -0.87 8.14
CA TYR A 68 21.08 0.10 9.03
C TYR A 68 20.09 0.91 9.88
N ASN A 69 18.95 1.32 9.33
CA ASN A 69 18.07 2.31 9.97
C ASN A 69 16.70 1.78 10.40
N GLY A 70 16.37 0.52 10.10
CA GLY A 70 15.05 -0.07 10.37
C GLY A 70 13.89 0.54 9.56
N THR A 71 14.16 1.53 8.70
CA THR A 71 13.16 2.20 7.86
C THR A 71 13.77 2.59 6.52
N CYS A 72 12.98 2.61 5.45
CA CYS A 72 13.43 3.05 4.14
C CYS A 72 12.28 3.54 3.25
N LYS A 73 12.61 4.25 2.18
CA LYS A 73 11.62 4.71 1.18
C LYS A 73 10.77 3.56 0.59
N HIS A 74 11.31 2.34 0.47
CA HIS A 74 10.59 1.21 -0.12
C HIS A 74 9.48 0.67 0.81
N THR A 75 9.74 0.60 2.12
CA THR A 75 8.71 0.18 3.09
C THR A 75 7.58 1.20 3.17
N TYR A 76 7.92 2.50 3.16
CA TYR A 76 6.93 3.57 3.08
C TYR A 76 6.12 3.53 1.78
N ALA A 77 6.77 3.28 0.64
CA ALA A 77 6.07 3.17 -0.64
C ALA A 77 5.05 2.02 -0.64
N LEU A 78 5.41 0.86 -0.11
CA LEU A 78 4.49 -0.27 0.00
C LEU A 78 3.31 0.04 0.94
N ARG A 79 3.58 0.61 2.12
CA ARG A 79 2.52 1.01 3.07
C ARG A 79 1.53 1.98 2.43
N LEU A 80 2.02 3.04 1.80
CA LEU A 80 1.18 4.03 1.13
C LEU A 80 0.36 3.39 0.02
N ARG A 81 0.97 2.56 -0.84
CA ARG A 81 0.27 1.87 -1.93
C ARG A 81 -0.82 0.94 -1.41
N TYR A 82 -0.54 0.17 -0.36
CA TYR A 82 -1.51 -0.71 0.28
C TYR A 82 -2.69 0.06 0.88
N LEU A 83 -2.43 1.15 1.63
CA LEU A 83 -3.48 1.99 2.19
C LEU A 83 -4.33 2.66 1.10
N SER A 84 -3.72 3.09 -0.01
CA SER A 84 -4.46 3.59 -1.18
C SER A 84 -5.36 2.52 -1.79
N HIS A 85 -4.90 1.26 -1.85
CA HIS A 85 -5.70 0.14 -2.34
C HIS A 85 -6.93 -0.11 -1.44
N LEU A 86 -6.73 -0.14 -0.11
CA LEU A 86 -7.84 -0.30 0.84
C LEU A 86 -8.88 0.83 0.73
N ARG A 87 -8.45 2.08 0.60
CA ARG A 87 -9.37 3.22 0.46
C ARG A 87 -10.26 3.11 -0.78
N ARG A 88 -9.71 2.67 -1.92
CA ARG A 88 -10.50 2.47 -3.14
C ARG A 88 -11.56 1.38 -2.94
N ASN A 89 -11.20 0.27 -2.29
CA ASN A 89 -12.14 -0.82 -2.04
C ASN A 89 -13.28 -0.40 -1.11
N ILE A 90 -12.99 0.41 -0.08
CA ILE A 90 -14.03 0.96 0.81
C ILE A 90 -14.95 1.95 0.07
N GLN A 91 -14.42 2.77 -0.83
CA GLN A 91 -15.23 3.71 -1.62
C GLN A 91 -16.12 3.01 -2.64
N LEU A 92 -15.67 1.90 -3.24
CA LEU A 92 -16.49 1.08 -4.14
C LEU A 92 -17.65 0.43 -3.38
N SER A 93 -17.37 -0.20 -2.23
CA SER A 93 -18.41 -0.80 -1.38
C SER A 93 -19.49 0.18 -0.92
N LYS A 94 -19.14 1.45 -0.66
CA LYS A 94 -20.12 2.50 -0.33
C LYS A 94 -20.97 2.96 -1.51
N LYS A 95 -20.48 2.88 -2.74
CA LYS A 95 -21.26 3.19 -3.95
C LYS A 95 -22.27 2.09 -4.25
N ASP A 96 -21.87 0.84 -4.08
CA ASP A 96 -22.74 -0.32 -4.29
C ASP A 96 -23.83 -0.43 -3.21
N ALA A 97 -23.57 0.04 -1.98
CA ALA A 97 -24.58 0.12 -0.93
C ALA A 97 -25.65 1.22 -1.17
N ASN A 98 -25.41 2.15 -2.10
CA ASN A 98 -26.32 3.27 -2.39
C ASN A 98 -26.99 3.15 -3.78
N SER A 99 -26.75 2.06 -4.53
CA SER A 99 -27.57 1.70 -5.66
C SER A 99 -28.91 1.13 -5.17
N LYS A 100 -29.98 1.90 -5.36
CA LYS A 100 -31.37 1.52 -5.10
C LYS A 100 -31.64 0.07 -5.52
N PRO A 101 -32.41 -0.72 -4.75
CA PRO A 101 -32.80 -2.04 -5.19
C PRO A 101 -33.55 -1.92 -6.52
N LEU A 102 -33.10 -2.66 -7.52
CA LEU A 102 -33.82 -2.89 -8.76
C LEU A 102 -35.23 -3.37 -8.37
N ARG A 103 -36.25 -2.55 -8.61
CA ARG A 103 -37.66 -2.96 -8.50
C ARG A 103 -37.84 -4.15 -9.43
N VAL A 104 -37.96 -5.33 -8.84
CA VAL A 104 -38.42 -6.54 -9.53
C VAL A 104 -39.81 -6.23 -10.06
N LEU A 105 -39.92 -6.02 -11.37
CA LEU A 105 -41.19 -5.89 -12.06
C LEU A 105 -41.95 -7.21 -11.88
N ARG A 106 -42.99 -7.14 -11.06
CA ARG A 106 -43.96 -8.20 -10.80
C ARG A 106 -44.67 -8.51 -12.13
N THR A 107 -44.21 -9.53 -12.86
CA THR A 107 -44.94 -10.01 -14.04
C THR A 107 -46.22 -10.67 -13.57
N LYS A 108 -47.35 -10.07 -13.97
CA LYS A 108 -48.70 -10.56 -13.70
C LYS A 108 -48.89 -11.94 -14.35
N LYS A 109 -49.50 -12.84 -13.58
CA LYS A 109 -50.21 -14.04 -14.04
C LYS A 109 -51.10 -13.74 -15.24
N THR A 110 -51.06 -14.62 -16.23
CA THR A 110 -52.21 -15.08 -17.02
C THR A 110 -52.08 -16.58 -17.16
#